data_AF-A0A661J5Q6-F1
#
_entry.id   AF-A0A661J5Q6-F1
#
_cell.length_a   1.000
_cell.length_b   1.000
_cell.length_c   1.000
_cell.angle_alpha   90.00
_cell.angle_beta   90.00
_cell.angle_gamma   90.00
#
_symmetry.space_group_name_H-M   'P 1'
#
loop_
_entity.id
_entity.type
_entity.pdbx_description
1 polymer ?
#
loop_
_entity_poly.entity_id
_entity_poly.type
_entity_poly.pdbx_seq_one_letter_code
_entity_poly.pdbx_strand_id
1 'polypeptide(L)' 'MEYRTGDWRSMRPVWDKNRCVKCGVCFIFCPDAAIHKVEDDYFEADLFYCKGCGICARECITGAIKMVEEE' A
#
# COMPACT_ATOMS: atom_id res chain seq x y z
N MET A 1 21.19 11.63 3.38
CA MET A 1 20.17 11.90 4.42
C MET A 1 18.86 11.42 3.84
N GLU A 2 18.40 10.24 4.23
CA GLU A 2 17.12 9.70 3.74
C GLU A 2 16.02 10.19 4.66
N TYR A 3 14.96 10.75 4.08
CA TYR A 3 13.80 11.23 4.83
C TYR A 3 12.84 10.06 5.03
N ARG A 4 12.62 9.65 6.29
CA ARG A 4 11.64 8.61 6.66
C ARG A 4 10.24 9.21 6.70
N THR A 5 9.60 9.34 5.55
CA THR A 5 8.25 9.93 5.45
C THR A 5 7.17 9.02 6.03
N GLY A 6 7.49 7.75 6.28
CA GLY A 6 6.60 6.80 6.91
C GLY A 6 6.14 7.21 8.32
N ASP A 7 6.96 7.93 9.09
CA ASP A 7 6.67 8.29 10.48
C ASP A 7 5.45 9.22 10.63
N TRP A 8 4.91 9.75 9.52
CA TRP A 8 3.74 10.64 9.51
C TRP A 8 2.39 9.92 9.50
N ARG A 9 2.39 8.59 9.32
CA ARG A 9 1.17 7.81 9.18
C ARG A 9 0.54 7.49 10.53
N SER A 10 -0.78 7.62 10.62
CA SER A 10 -1.59 7.01 11.70
C SER A 10 -2.24 5.70 11.25
N MET A 11 -2.19 5.40 9.96
CA MET A 11 -2.82 4.25 9.32
C MET A 11 -1.86 3.61 8.31
N ARG A 12 -1.93 2.29 8.14
CA ARG A 12 -1.17 1.54 7.11
C ARG A 12 -2.09 0.63 6.27
N PRO A 13 -1.76 0.41 4.99
CA PRO A 13 -2.47 -0.54 4.15
C PRO A 13 -2.08 -1.99 4.48
N VAL A 14 -3.06 -2.90 4.46
CA VAL A 14 -2.90 -4.36 4.60
C VAL A 14 -3.66 -5.05 3.47
N TRP A 15 -2.97 -5.95 2.77
CA TRP A 15 -3.53 -6.71 1.65
C TRP A 15 -4.10 -8.05 2.12
N ASP A 16 -5.31 -8.37 1.67
CA ASP A 16 -5.88 -9.72 1.67
C ASP A 16 -5.52 -10.41 0.35
N LYS A 17 -4.52 -11.31 0.41
CA LYS A 17 -4.02 -12.02 -0.78
C LYS A 17 -5.09 -12.91 -1.43
N ASN A 18 -6.11 -13.38 -0.68
CA ASN A 18 -7.18 -14.20 -1.25
C ASN A 18 -8.12 -13.41 -2.18
N ARG A 19 -8.17 -12.09 -2.03
CA ARG A 19 -9.02 -11.19 -2.83
C ARG A 19 -8.23 -10.42 -3.88
N CYS A 20 -6.90 -10.47 -3.82
CA CYS A 20 -6.03 -9.74 -4.72
C CYS A 20 -5.89 -10.50 -6.05
N VAL A 21 -6.25 -9.83 -7.15
CA VAL A 21 -6.11 -10.36 -8.53
C VAL A 21 -4.83 -9.88 -9.22
N LYS A 22 -3.87 -9.32 -8.46
CA LYS A 22 -2.54 -8.91 -8.94
C LYS A 22 -2.56 -7.89 -10.10
N CYS A 23 -3.59 -7.04 -10.15
CA CYS A 23 -3.80 -6.08 -11.24
C CYS A 23 -2.82 -4.89 -11.25
N GLY A 24 -2.12 -4.62 -10.15
CA GLY A 24 -1.17 -3.50 -10.06
C GLY A 24 -1.80 -2.09 -9.95
N VAL A 25 -3.12 -1.96 -9.86
CA VAL A 25 -3.79 -0.64 -9.72
C VAL A 25 -3.27 0.12 -8.49
N CYS A 26 -3.14 -0.56 -7.35
CA CYS A 26 -2.58 0.04 -6.14
C CYS A 26 -1.16 0.58 -6.31
N PHE A 27 -0.34 -0.06 -7.14
CA PHE A 27 1.01 0.38 -7.49
C PHE A 27 0.97 1.65 -8.35
N ILE A 28 0.14 1.65 -9.40
CA ILE A 28 0.01 2.77 -10.34
C ILE A 28 -0.50 4.05 -9.65
N PHE A 29 -1.46 3.91 -8.72
CA PHE A 29 -2.10 5.06 -8.07
C PHE A 29 -1.39 5.53 -6.79
N CYS A 30 -0.28 4.91 -6.38
CA CYS A 30 0.46 5.36 -5.21
C CYS A 30 1.15 6.71 -5.51
N PRO A 31 0.75 7.82 -4.86
CA PRO A 31 1.31 9.14 -5.18
C PRO A 31 2.78 9.29 -4.76
N ASP A 32 3.20 8.50 -3.77
CA ASP A 32 4.56 8.52 -3.21
C ASP A 32 5.44 7.39 -3.77
N ALA A 33 4.96 6.63 -4.75
CA ALA A 33 5.64 5.45 -5.30
C ALA A 33 6.12 4.44 -4.22
N ALA A 34 5.40 4.38 -3.09
CA ALA A 34 5.74 3.57 -1.92
C ALA A 34 5.20 2.13 -2.00
N ILE A 35 4.71 1.67 -3.14
CA ILE A 35 4.24 0.29 -3.36
C ILE A 35 5.15 -0.36 -4.40
N HIS A 36 5.46 -1.64 -4.23
CA HIS A 36 6.31 -2.41 -5.16
C HIS A 36 5.75 -3.80 -5.35
N LYS A 37 6.14 -4.39 -6.48
CA LYS A 37 5.90 -5.79 -6.77
C LYS A 37 6.81 -6.66 -5.89
N VAL A 38 6.22 -7.67 -5.25
CA VAL A 38 6.92 -8.66 -4.42
C VAL A 38 6.79 -10.05 -5.06
N GLU A 39 7.18 -11.10 -4.33
CA GLU A 39 7.05 -12.49 -4.78
C GLU A 39 5.61 -12.85 -5.21
N ASP A 40 5.49 -13.85 -6.07
CA ASP A 40 4.23 -14.32 -6.66
C ASP A 40 3.40 -13.22 -7.35
N ASP A 41 4.03 -12.18 -7.89
CA ASP A 41 3.40 -11.04 -8.56
C ASP A 41 2.42 -10.22 -7.68
N TYR A 42 2.52 -10.34 -6.35
CA TYR A 42 1.77 -9.48 -5.43
C TYR A 42 2.39 -8.08 -5.32
N PHE A 43 1.69 -7.20 -4.60
CA PHE A 43 2.13 -5.83 -4.33
C PHE A 43 2.02 -5.55 -2.84
N GLU A 44 3.02 -4.88 -2.29
CA GLU A 44 3.09 -4.48 -0.88
C GLU A 44 3.66 -3.06 -0.77
N ALA A 45 3.34 -2.36 0.31
CA ALA A 45 3.87 -1.02 0.58
C ALA A 45 5.17 -1.07 1.39
N ASP A 46 6.16 -0.25 1.02
CA ASP A 46 7.29 0.08 1.87
C ASP A 46 6.83 1.08 2.92
N LEU A 47 6.67 0.58 4.14
CA LEU A 47 6.26 1.38 5.28
C LEU A 47 7.31 2.41 5.72
N PHE A 48 8.55 2.33 5.22
CA PHE A 48 9.52 3.40 5.42
C PHE A 48 9.09 4.70 4.72
N TYR A 49 8.44 4.61 3.56
CA TYR A 49 8.01 5.76 2.76
C TYR A 49 6.49 5.99 2.76
N CYS A 50 5.69 4.96 3.00
CA CYS A 50 4.23 5.03 2.95
C CYS A 50 3.67 6.02 4.00
N LYS A 51 2.95 7.04 3.53
CA LYS A 51 2.33 8.07 4.39
C LYS A 51 0.94 7.72 4.91
N GLY A 52 0.42 6.52 4.60
CA GLY A 52 -0.91 6.09 5.08
C GLY A 52 -2.11 6.79 4.43
N CYS A 53 -1.97 7.35 3.23
CA CYS A 53 -3.02 8.17 2.59
C CYS A 53 -4.29 7.40 2.16
N GLY A 54 -4.23 6.07 2.08
CA GLY A 54 -5.39 5.22 1.77
C GLY A 54 -5.86 5.18 0.31
N ILE A 55 -5.17 5.85 -0.62
CA ILE A 55 -5.53 5.83 -2.05
C ILE A 55 -5.45 4.41 -2.62
N CYS A 56 -4.43 3.63 -2.26
CA CYS A 56 -4.33 2.24 -2.68
C CYS A 56 -5.54 1.39 -2.26
N ALA A 57 -6.10 1.63 -1.06
CA ALA A 57 -7.30 0.97 -0.59
C ALA A 57 -8.55 1.41 -1.36
N ARG A 58 -8.69 2.71 -1.62
CA ARG A 58 -9.82 3.27 -2.39
C ARG A 58 -9.87 2.76 -3.82
N GLU A 59 -8.72 2.73 -4.49
CA GLU A 59 -8.61 2.35 -5.91
C GLU A 59 -8.56 0.83 -6.11
N CYS A 60 -8.53 0.04 -5.04
CA CYS A 60 -8.49 -1.41 -5.15
C CYS A 60 -9.82 -1.94 -5.73
N ILE A 61 -9.79 -2.33 -7.01
CA ILE A 61 -10.97 -2.81 -7.76
C ILE A 61 -11.68 -4.01 -7.12
N THR A 62 -10.97 -4.85 -6.36
CA THR A 62 -11.54 -6.00 -5.64
C THR A 62 -11.77 -5.74 -4.15
N GLY A 63 -11.39 -4.55 -3.64
CA GLY A 63 -11.43 -4.22 -2.22
C GLY A 63 -10.52 -5.10 -1.36
N ALA A 64 -9.41 -5.58 -1.92
CA ALA A 64 -8.44 -6.45 -1.25
C ALA A 64 -7.52 -5.72 -0.26
N ILE A 65 -7.56 -4.39 -0.19
CA ILE A 65 -6.68 -3.61 0.69
C ILE A 65 -7.54 -2.92 1.75
N LYS A 66 -7.16 -3.05 3.02
CA LYS A 66 -7.78 -2.34 4.15
C LYS A 66 -6.76 -1.40 4.79
N MET A 67 -7.22 -0.26 5.28
CA MET A 67 -6.42 0.62 6.14
C MET A 67 -6.64 0.20 7.60
N VAL A 68 -5.56 0.00 8.34
CA VAL A 68 -5.56 -0.32 9.78
C VAL A 68 -4.71 0.68 10.54
N GLU A 69 -4.95 0.85 11.84
CA GLU A 69 -4.16 1.74 12.70
C GLU A 69 -2.68 1.30 12.76
N GLU A 70 -1.78 2.27 12.88
CA GLU A 70 -0.36 2.02 13.14
C GLU A 70 -0.16 1.62 14.61
N GLU A 71 0.62 0.57 14.87
CA GLU A 71 1.00 0.12 16.22
C GLU A 71 2.36 0.69 16.64
#